data_AF-A0A128EIX5-F1
#
_entry.id   AF-A0A128EIX5-F1
#
_cell.length_a   1.000
_cell.length_b   1.000
_cell.length_c   1.000
_cell.angle_alpha   90.00
_cell.angle_beta   90.00
_cell.angle_gamma   90.00
#
_symmetry.space_group_name_H-M   'P 1'
#
loop_
_entity.id
_entity.type
_entity.pdbx_description
1 polymer ?
#
loop_
_entity_poly.entity_id
_entity_poly.type
_entity_poly.pdbx_seq_one_letter_code
_entity_poly.pdbx_strand_id
1 'polypeptide(L)'
;MFAILAFGIILFYSDWLYKTLNLGGLKYQTLVIDKNAFNALPNEIKSKDNFLDKNISFNNDSNITYITKNGDKFITIHNIKAISTIGKFYYLESNDGVKFELNSEFIKSRNLVK
;
A
#
# COMPACT_ATOMS: atom_id res chain seq x y z
N MET A 1 41.44 0.55 -2.97
CA MET A 1 41.05 0.35 -1.56
C MET A 1 39.92 1.28 -1.12
N PHE A 2 40.03 2.60 -1.33
CA PHE A 2 38.96 3.57 -0.99
C PHE A 2 37.60 3.31 -1.67
N ALA A 3 37.59 2.95 -2.96
CA ALA A 3 36.34 2.65 -3.67
C ALA A 3 35.58 1.44 -3.10
N ILE A 4 36.30 0.44 -2.59
CA ILE A 4 35.72 -0.78 -2.01
C ILE A 4 35.06 -0.46 -0.67
N LEU A 5 35.71 0.37 0.15
CA LEU A 5 35.14 0.86 1.41
C LEU A 5 33.89 1.73 1.18
N ALA A 6 33.94 2.63 0.19
CA ALA A 6 32.79 3.46 -0.17
C ALA A 6 31.60 2.61 -0.68
N PHE A 7 31.87 1.59 -1.50
CA PHE A 7 30.84 0.69 -2.00
C PHE A 7 30.20 -0.14 -0.88
N GLY A 8 31.00 -0.63 0.07
CA GLY A 8 30.48 -1.33 1.25
C GLY A 8 29.53 -0.48 2.08
N ILE A 9 29.88 0.78 2.34
CA ILE A 9 29.03 1.73 3.08
C ILE A 9 27.68 1.92 2.38
N ILE A 10 27.67 2.12 1.06
CA ILE A 10 26.42 2.30 0.30
C ILE A 10 25.49 1.09 0.43
N LEU A 11 26.04 -0.13 0.37
CA LEU A 11 25.25 -1.36 0.52
C LEU A 11 24.67 -1.52 1.94
N PHE A 12 25.39 -1.10 2.98
CA PHE A 12 24.90 -1.18 4.35
C PHE A 12 23.74 -0.21 4.64
N TYR A 13 23.71 0.97 4.01
CA TYR A 13 22.67 1.96 4.23
C TYR A 13 21.51 1.89 3.22
N SER A 14 21.57 1.01 2.22
CA SER A 14 20.57 0.98 1.14
C SER A 14 19.16 0.74 1.65
N ASP A 15 18.95 -0.18 2.60
CA ASP A 15 17.63 -0.49 3.17
C ASP A 15 17.07 0.68 3.99
N TRP A 16 17.93 1.37 4.72
CA TRP A 16 17.55 2.55 5.49
C TRP A 16 17.18 3.70 4.55
N LEU A 17 17.99 3.94 3.51
CA LEU A 17 17.71 4.93 2.47
C LEU A 17 16.41 4.61 1.72
N TYR A 18 16.17 3.34 1.38
CA TYR A 18 14.98 2.89 0.66
C TYR A 18 13.68 3.23 1.41
N LYS A 19 13.68 3.10 2.74
CA LYS A 19 12.55 3.48 3.62
C LYS A 19 12.48 4.98 3.86
N THR A 20 13.60 5.64 4.17
CA THR A 20 13.65 7.08 4.44
C THR A 20 13.20 7.92 3.24
N LEU A 21 13.59 7.50 2.03
CA LEU A 21 13.19 8.15 0.78
C LEU A 21 11.78 7.77 0.34
N ASN A 22 11.05 6.98 1.13
CA ASN A 22 9.71 6.49 0.82
C ASN A 22 9.59 5.74 -0.51
N LEU A 23 10.67 5.08 -0.96
CA LEU A 23 10.75 4.40 -2.26
C LEU A 23 10.09 3.02 -2.26
N GLY A 24 9.87 2.44 -1.08
CA GLY A 24 9.19 1.17 -0.89
C GLY A 24 9.38 0.59 0.50
N GLY A 25 8.79 -0.58 0.74
CA GLY A 25 8.77 -1.21 2.06
C GLY A 25 7.91 -0.46 3.08
N LEU A 26 7.04 0.44 2.63
CA LEU A 26 6.18 1.27 3.47
C LEU A 26 4.89 0.53 3.80
N LYS A 27 4.43 0.63 5.05
CA LYS A 27 3.11 0.15 5.46
C LYS A 27 2.18 1.35 5.59
N TYR A 28 1.13 1.38 4.77
CA TYR A 28 0.09 2.37 4.86
C TYR A 28 -1.05 1.84 5.73
N GLN A 29 -1.43 2.63 6.73
CA GLN A 29 -2.67 2.42 7.45
C GLN A 29 -3.85 2.66 6.51
N THR A 30 -3.80 3.75 5.74
CA THR A 30 -4.81 4.11 4.75
C THR A 30 -4.18 4.65 3.46
N LEU A 31 -4.74 4.25 2.33
CA LEU A 31 -4.41 4.75 1.01
C LEU A 31 -5.71 5.17 0.31
N VAL A 32 -5.87 6.46 0.04
CA VAL A 32 -7.05 7.03 -0.61
C VAL A 32 -6.79 7.16 -2.10
N ILE A 33 -7.67 6.55 -2.89
CA ILE A 33 -7.56 6.48 -4.34
C ILE A 33 -8.84 6.99 -5.00
N ASP A 34 -8.70 7.45 -6.23
CA ASP A 34 -9.82 7.78 -7.12
C ASP A 34 -10.60 6.52 -7.50
N LYS A 35 -11.94 6.59 -7.53
CA LYS A 35 -12.80 5.49 -7.94
C LYS A 35 -12.52 5.02 -9.38
N ASN A 36 -11.99 5.88 -10.24
CA ASN A 36 -11.59 5.49 -11.60
C ASN A 36 -10.53 4.38 -11.62
N ALA A 37 -9.76 4.22 -10.55
CA ALA A 37 -8.80 3.13 -10.39
C ALA A 37 -9.40 1.83 -9.86
N PHE A 38 -10.72 1.76 -9.64
CA PHE A 38 -11.37 0.56 -9.08
C PHE A 38 -11.13 -0.68 -9.94
N ASN A 39 -11.07 -0.53 -11.26
CA ASN A 39 -10.82 -1.65 -12.19
C ASN A 39 -9.39 -2.22 -12.09
N ALA A 40 -8.46 -1.47 -11.49
CA ALA A 40 -7.09 -1.93 -11.24
C ALA A 40 -6.97 -2.69 -9.91
N LEU A 41 -8.03 -2.71 -9.10
CA LEU A 41 -8.03 -3.43 -7.83
C LEU A 41 -8.29 -4.93 -8.06
N PRO A 42 -7.57 -5.80 -7.34
CA PRO A 42 -7.87 -7.23 -7.35
C PRO A 42 -9.27 -7.50 -6.80
N ASN A 43 -9.98 -8.45 -7.40
CA ASN A 43 -11.29 -8.90 -6.92
C ASN A 43 -11.21 -9.60 -5.57
N GLU A 44 -10.01 -10.05 -5.20
CA GLU A 44 -9.66 -10.71 -3.95
C GLU A 44 -9.72 -9.76 -2.76
N ILE A 45 -9.48 -8.44 -2.97
CA ILE A 45 -9.55 -7.47 -1.90
C ILE A 45 -11.01 -7.23 -1.53
N LYS A 46 -11.34 -7.56 -0.28
CA LYS A 46 -12.71 -7.55 0.19
C LYS A 46 -13.16 -6.13 0.55
N SER A 47 -14.37 -5.76 0.11
CA SER A 47 -15.03 -4.51 0.53
C SER A 47 -15.64 -4.68 1.92
N LYS A 48 -15.46 -3.70 2.82
CA LYS A 48 -16.01 -3.68 4.18
C LYS A 48 -17.53 -3.92 4.19
N ASP A 49 -18.23 -3.36 3.20
CA ASP A 49 -19.70 -3.52 3.05
C ASP A 49 -20.08 -5.00 2.92
N ASN A 50 -19.31 -5.80 2.18
CA ASN A 50 -19.55 -7.24 2.00
C ASN A 50 -19.27 -8.07 3.26
N PHE A 51 -18.59 -7.52 4.28
CA PHE A 51 -18.34 -8.22 5.54
C PHE A 51 -19.44 -8.01 6.57
N LEU A 52 -20.07 -6.82 6.57
CA LEU A 52 -21.23 -6.52 7.41
C LEU A 52 -22.41 -7.43 7.06
N ASP A 53 -22.60 -7.74 5.78
CA ASP A 53 -23.63 -8.67 5.30
C ASP A 53 -23.32 -10.14 5.63
N LYS A 54 -22.08 -10.48 6.00
CA LYS A 54 -21.64 -11.86 6.16
C LYS A 54 -21.33 -12.24 7.61
N ASN A 55 -22.04 -11.73 8.64
CA ASN A 55 -21.85 -12.14 10.06
C ASN A 55 -20.38 -12.24 10.53
N ILE A 56 -19.44 -11.57 9.85
CA ILE A 56 -18.03 -11.54 10.21
C ILE A 56 -17.86 -10.19 10.88
N SER A 57 -17.98 -10.19 12.21
CA SER A 57 -17.66 -9.03 13.02
C SER A 57 -16.24 -8.58 12.67
N PHE A 58 -16.12 -7.35 12.16
CA PHE A 58 -14.84 -6.71 11.92
C PHE A 58 -14.25 -6.35 13.29
N ASN A 59 -13.48 -7.26 13.88
CA ASN A 59 -12.56 -6.84 14.93
C ASN A 59 -11.59 -5.85 14.26
N ASN A 60 -11.49 -4.64 14.83
CA ASN A 60 -10.55 -3.61 14.39
C ASN A 60 -9.08 -4.08 14.43
N ASP A 61 -8.82 -5.28 15.00
CA ASP A 61 -7.55 -6.02 15.00
C ASP A 61 -7.27 -6.83 13.72
N SER A 62 -8.16 -6.80 12.73
CA SER A 62 -7.95 -7.62 11.54
C SER A 62 -6.79 -7.05 10.71
N ASN A 63 -5.66 -7.76 10.77
CA ASN A 63 -4.47 -7.58 9.92
C ASN A 63 -4.76 -7.73 8.42
N ILE A 64 -6.02 -7.77 7.98
CA ILE A 64 -6.41 -7.95 6.58
C ILE A 64 -6.49 -6.61 5.86
N THR A 65 -6.18 -6.62 4.56
CA THR A 65 -6.43 -5.49 3.67
C THR A 65 -7.89 -5.46 3.27
N TYR A 66 -8.52 -4.29 3.34
CA TYR A 66 -9.93 -4.12 2.96
C TYR A 66 -10.19 -2.75 2.36
N ILE A 67 -11.31 -2.63 1.67
CA ILE A 67 -11.72 -1.40 0.98
C ILE A 67 -12.96 -0.79 1.64
N THR A 68 -12.98 0.54 1.79
CA THR A 68 -14.17 1.32 2.13
C THR A 68 -14.46 2.36 1.05
N LYS A 69 -15.72 2.53 0.69
CA LYS A 69 -16.16 3.60 -0.23
C LYS A 69 -16.39 4.87 0.57
N ASN A 70 -15.72 5.95 0.19
CA ASN A 70 -15.88 7.26 0.81
C ASN A 70 -16.65 8.16 -0.16
N GLY A 71 -17.98 8.03 -0.13
CA GLY A 71 -18.87 8.68 -1.10
C GLY A 71 -18.67 8.17 -2.52
N ASP A 72 -19.01 9.00 -3.51
CA ASP A 72 -19.08 8.56 -4.91
C ASP A 72 -17.76 8.62 -5.68
N LYS A 73 -16.77 9.37 -5.17
CA LYS A 73 -15.54 9.71 -5.93
C LYS A 73 -14.29 8.98 -5.45
N PHE A 74 -14.26 8.56 -4.19
CA PHE A 74 -13.03 8.03 -3.57
C PHE A 74 -13.24 6.68 -2.91
N ILE A 75 -12.15 5.93 -2.89
CA ILE A 75 -12.06 4.61 -2.28
C ILE A 75 -10.85 4.64 -1.34
N THR A 76 -11.00 4.09 -0.14
CA THR A 76 -9.89 3.93 0.81
C THR A 76 -9.54 2.47 0.94
N ILE A 77 -8.27 2.16 0.69
CA ILE A 77 -7.67 0.86 0.97
C ILE A 77 -7.00 0.95 2.36
N HIS A 78 -7.32 0.03 3.24
CA HIS A 78 -6.76 -0.05 4.58
C HIS A 78 -5.74 -1.17 4.68
N ASN A 79 -4.72 -1.00 5.53
CA ASN A 79 -3.71 -2.00 5.85
C ASN A 79 -3.01 -2.58 4.61
N ILE A 80 -2.31 -1.74 3.85
CA ILE A 80 -1.63 -2.14 2.61
C ILE A 80 -0.15 -1.75 2.64
N LYS A 81 0.70 -2.59 2.04
CA LYS A 81 2.13 -2.35 1.95
C LYS A 81 2.48 -1.88 0.54
N ALA A 82 3.20 -0.77 0.42
CA ALA A 82 3.85 -0.41 -0.84
C ALA A 82 5.24 -1.03 -0.90
N ILE A 83 5.42 -1.98 -1.81
CA ILE A 83 6.71 -2.60 -2.10
C ILE A 83 7.60 -1.61 -2.86
N SER A 84 6.99 -0.83 -3.77
CA SER A 84 7.66 0.25 -4.47
C SER A 84 6.68 1.37 -4.81
N THR A 85 7.15 2.60 -4.73
CA THR A 85 6.42 3.83 -5.09
C THR A 85 7.13 4.59 -6.22
N ILE A 86 8.12 3.95 -6.86
CA ILE A 86 8.99 4.59 -7.85
C ILE A 86 8.28 4.68 -9.20
N GLY A 87 8.22 5.91 -9.74
CA GLY A 87 7.73 6.16 -11.09
C GLY A 87 6.20 6.32 -11.17
N LYS A 88 5.63 5.90 -12.30
CA LYS A 88 4.20 6.10 -12.60
C LYS A 88 3.29 5.14 -11.84
N PHE A 89 3.82 4.01 -11.35
CA PHE A 89 3.01 2.98 -10.70
C PHE A 89 3.52 2.71 -9.30
N TYR A 90 2.58 2.53 -8.38
CA TYR A 90 2.84 1.98 -7.06
C TYR A 90 2.63 0.48 -7.14
N TYR A 91 3.62 -0.27 -6.69
CA TYR A 91 3.52 -1.72 -6.53
C TYR A 91 3.10 -2.01 -5.09
N LEU A 92 1.88 -2.52 -4.94
CA LEU A 92 1.22 -2.72 -3.67
C LEU A 92 1.08 -4.20 -3.38
N GLU A 93 1.12 -4.54 -2.10
CA GLU A 93 0.94 -5.87 -1.55
C GLU A 93 -0.04 -5.77 -0.39
N SER A 94 -1.16 -6.48 -0.51
CA SER A 94 -2.09 -6.66 0.58
C SER A 94 -1.46 -7.53 1.67
N ASN A 95 -1.97 -7.44 2.90
CA ASN A 95 -1.44 -8.23 4.01
C ASN A 95 -1.69 -9.74 3.86
N ASP A 96 -2.65 -10.15 3.02
CA ASP A 96 -2.87 -11.54 2.60
C ASP A 96 -2.02 -11.95 1.38
N GLY A 97 -1.12 -11.07 0.90
CA GLY A 97 -0.08 -11.39 -0.09
C GLY A 97 -0.46 -11.16 -1.55
N VAL A 98 -1.64 -10.60 -1.82
CA VAL A 98 -2.07 -10.23 -3.18
C VAL A 98 -1.29 -8.99 -3.63
N LYS A 99 -0.66 -9.09 -4.80
CA LYS A 99 0.17 -8.03 -5.37
C LYS A 99 -0.50 -7.44 -6.59
N PHE A 100 -0.46 -6.11 -6.70
CA PHE A 100 -1.03 -5.39 -7.84
C PHE A 100 -0.32 -4.05 -8.04
N GLU A 101 -0.51 -3.50 -9.24
CA GLU A 101 0.00 -2.18 -9.60
C GLU A 101 -1.14 -1.15 -9.60
N LEU A 102 -0.81 0.07 -9.20
CA LEU A 102 -1.74 1.18 -9.17
C LEU A 102 -1.06 2.42 -9.76
N ASN A 103 -1.66 3.04 -10.78
CA ASN A 103 -1.13 4.30 -11.30
C ASN A 103 -1.19 5.39 -10.22
N SER A 104 -0.04 6.01 -9.94
CA SER A 104 0.15 6.99 -8.87
C SER A 104 -0.72 8.23 -9.03
N GLU A 105 -1.14 8.55 -10.26
CA GLU A 105 -2.08 9.65 -10.58
C GLU A 105 -3.43 9.51 -9.85
N PHE A 106 -3.85 8.27 -9.59
CA PHE A 106 -5.09 7.99 -8.89
C PHE A 106 -4.95 8.02 -7.37
N ILE A 107 -3.73 8.07 -6.83
CA ILE A 107 -3.49 8.17 -5.39
C ILE A 107 -3.66 9.62 -4.94
N LYS A 108 -4.61 9.87 -4.04
CA LYS A 108 -4.94 11.21 -3.55
C LYS A 108 -4.36 11.50 -2.18
N SER A 109 -4.30 10.50 -1.32
CA SER A 109 -3.74 10.65 0.02
C SER A 109 -3.23 9.31 0.56
N ARG A 110 -2.28 9.35 1.49
CA ARG A 110 -1.68 8.18 2.13
C ARG A 110 -1.34 8.50 3.59
N ASN A 111 -1.59 7.54 4.48
CA ASN A 111 -1.21 7.62 5.90
C ASN A 111 -0.35 6.40 6.26
N LEU A 112 0.83 6.65 6.82
CA LEU A 112 1.79 5.62 7.21
C LEU A 112 1.45 5.08 8.60
N VAL A 113 1.66 3.77 8.80
CA VAL A 113 1.70 3.21 10.15
C VAL A 113 2.94 3.79 10.85
N LYS A 114 2.74 4.51 11.96
CA LYS A 114 3.83 5.07 12.78
C LYS A 114 4.55 3.98 13.57
#